data_AF-A0A6G2QBN8-F1
#
_entry.id   AF-A0A6G2QBN8-F1
#
_cell.length_a   1.000
_cell.length_b   1.000
_cell.length_c   1.000
_cell.angle_alpha   90.00
_cell.angle_beta   90.00
_cell.angle_gamma   90.00
#
_symmetry.space_group_name_H-M   'P 1'
#
loop_
_entity.id
_entity.type
_entity.pdbx_description
1 polymer ?
#
loop_
_entity_poly.entity_id
_entity_poly.type
_entity_poly.pdbx_seq_one_letter_code
_entity_poly.pdbx_strand_id
1 'polypeptide(L)'
;MRMNVSTGPETAGLRPLSARSVVLSMLLAVHPPELPVKNLIRLVEPFGVGGSTLRAALSRMVAAGDLWRTDAVYGLSDRLLARQRRQDDAVHPRTRAWDGDWEMVVITVTGRGAAERAELRTRLTALRLAELREGV
;
A
#
# COMPACT_ATOMS: atom_id res chain seq x y z
N MET A 1 -36.67 33.39 5.54
CA MET A 1 -36.22 32.26 6.37
C MET A 1 -36.13 31.03 5.47
N ARG A 2 -34.94 30.73 4.92
CA ARG A 2 -34.72 29.54 4.07
C ARG A 2 -34.20 28.42 4.97
N MET A 3 -34.95 27.32 5.06
CA MET A 3 -34.54 26.11 5.77
C MET A 3 -33.43 25.42 4.97
N ASN A 4 -32.24 25.27 5.56
CA ASN A 4 -31.24 24.34 5.07
C ASN A 4 -31.71 22.91 5.38
N VAL A 5 -32.26 22.24 4.37
CA VAL A 5 -32.38 20.78 4.38
C VAL A 5 -30.96 20.22 4.36
N SER A 6 -30.57 19.52 5.42
CA SER A 6 -29.33 18.72 5.41
C SER A 6 -29.55 17.56 4.46
N THR A 7 -28.95 17.63 3.28
CA THR A 7 -28.81 16.48 2.39
C THR A 7 -28.01 15.42 3.13
N GLY A 8 -28.58 14.22 3.28
CA GLY A 8 -27.84 13.04 3.75
C GLY A 8 -26.63 12.78 2.84
N PRO A 9 -25.63 12.01 3.30
CA PRO A 9 -24.39 11.84 2.55
C PRO A 9 -24.73 11.34 1.14
N GLU A 10 -24.48 12.18 0.14
CA GLU A 10 -24.43 11.72 -1.25
C GLU A 10 -23.37 10.62 -1.28
N THR A 11 -23.81 9.38 -1.40
CA THR A 11 -22.91 8.28 -1.70
C THR A 11 -22.42 8.55 -3.11
N ALA A 12 -21.34 9.33 -3.25
CA ALA A 12 -20.47 9.26 -4.40
C ALA A 12 -20.30 7.75 -4.65
N GLY A 13 -20.69 7.25 -5.84
CA GLY A 13 -20.84 5.82 -6.16
C GLY A 13 -19.53 5.02 -6.12
N LEU A 14 -18.78 5.17 -5.04
CA LEU A 14 -17.48 4.64 -4.74
C LEU A 14 -17.68 3.23 -4.19
N ARG A 15 -16.79 2.34 -4.61
CA ARG A 15 -16.77 0.97 -4.12
C ARG A 15 -16.59 0.97 -2.59
N PRO A 16 -17.37 0.19 -1.83
CA PRO A 16 -17.20 0.06 -0.39
C PRO A 16 -15.78 -0.35 -0.03
N LEU A 17 -15.23 0.24 1.03
CA LEU A 17 -13.90 -0.12 1.52
C LEU A 17 -13.88 -1.56 2.04
N SER A 18 -12.83 -2.30 1.68
CA SER A 18 -12.64 -3.65 2.21
C SER A 18 -12.18 -3.59 3.67
N ALA A 19 -12.53 -4.61 4.46
CA ALA A 19 -12.02 -4.74 5.84
C ALA A 19 -10.48 -4.68 5.90
N ARG A 20 -9.81 -5.28 4.91
CA ARG A 20 -8.34 -5.25 4.80
C ARG A 20 -7.83 -3.82 4.65
N SER A 21 -8.34 -3.06 3.69
CA SER A 21 -7.88 -1.69 3.43
C SER A 21 -8.15 -0.78 4.61
N VAL A 22 -9.32 -0.89 5.26
CA VAL A 22 -9.61 -0.11 6.47
C VAL A 22 -8.60 -0.42 7.58
N VAL A 23 -8.35 -1.71 7.88
CA VAL A 23 -7.39 -2.11 8.92
C VAL A 23 -5.98 -1.59 8.62
N LEU A 24 -5.50 -1.75 7.38
CA LEU A 24 -4.18 -1.28 7.00
C LEU A 24 -4.07 0.24 7.16
N SER A 25 -5.05 1.00 6.69
CA SER A 25 -5.06 2.46 6.85
C SER A 25 -5.11 2.88 8.32
N MET A 26 -5.88 2.20 9.17
CA MET A 26 -5.94 2.49 10.61
C MET A 26 -4.61 2.24 11.31
N LEU A 27 -3.96 1.12 11.01
CA LEU A 27 -2.66 0.78 11.59
C LEU A 27 -1.54 1.70 11.09
N LEU A 28 -1.63 2.22 9.86
CA LEU A 28 -0.71 3.23 9.35
C LEU A 28 -0.87 4.59 10.05
N ALA A 29 -2.05 4.88 10.59
CA ALA A 29 -2.34 6.15 11.27
C ALA A 29 -1.89 6.19 12.74
N VAL A 30 -1.39 5.08 13.30
CA VAL A 30 -0.95 4.97 14.70
C VAL A 30 0.53 4.66 14.81
N HIS A 31 1.16 5.14 15.89
CA HIS A 31 2.57 4.86 16.20
C HIS A 31 2.72 4.36 17.65
N PRO A 32 3.24 3.14 17.89
CA PRO A 32 3.62 2.11 16.89
C PRO A 32 2.41 1.59 16.07
N PRO A 33 2.63 0.97 14.89
CA PRO A 33 1.57 0.55 13.95
C PRO A 33 0.87 -0.74 14.40
N GLU A 34 0.36 -0.75 15.64
CA GLU A 34 -0.27 -1.89 16.30
C GLU A 34 -1.48 -1.45 17.14
N LEU A 35 -2.52 -2.30 17.19
CA LEU A 35 -3.71 -2.04 17.98
C LEU A 35 -4.31 -3.33 18.56
N PRO A 36 -4.87 -3.27 19.79
CA PRO A 36 -5.72 -4.33 20.31
C PRO A 36 -6.95 -4.56 19.42
N VAL A 37 -7.37 -5.82 19.27
CA VAL A 37 -8.54 -6.22 18.45
C VAL A 37 -9.83 -5.50 18.86
N LYS A 38 -10.00 -5.23 20.16
CA LYS A 38 -11.15 -4.48 20.68
C LYS A 38 -11.19 -3.04 20.14
N ASN A 39 -10.02 -2.43 19.94
CA ASN A 39 -9.92 -1.08 19.39
C ASN A 39 -10.15 -1.12 17.88
N LEU A 40 -9.60 -2.13 17.18
CA LEU A 40 -9.86 -2.34 15.76
C LEU A 40 -11.36 -2.52 15.48
N ILE A 41 -12.07 -3.32 16.27
CA ILE A 41 -13.54 -3.50 16.13
C ILE A 41 -14.27 -2.16 16.19
N ARG A 42 -13.94 -1.31 17.18
CA ARG A 42 -14.57 0.02 17.35
C ARG A 42 -14.23 0.97 16.20
N LEU A 43 -13.00 0.93 15.69
CA LEU A 43 -12.55 1.83 14.63
C LEU A 43 -13.09 1.47 13.25
N VAL A 44 -13.37 0.18 12.98
CA VAL A 44 -13.87 -0.25 11.66
C VAL A 44 -15.40 -0.24 11.55
N GLU A 45 -16.12 -0.19 12.67
CA GLU A 45 -17.59 -0.17 12.70
C GLU A 45 -18.19 0.97 11.86
N PRO A 46 -17.69 2.22 11.92
CA PRO A 46 -18.19 3.32 11.09
C PRO A 46 -18.04 3.09 9.58
N PHE A 47 -17.19 2.15 9.17
CA PHE A 47 -16.97 1.76 7.78
C PHE A 47 -17.85 0.59 7.34
N GLY A 48 -18.81 0.16 8.18
CA GLY A 48 -19.70 -0.97 7.89
C GLY A 48 -19.03 -2.34 8.01
N VAL A 49 -17.88 -2.44 8.68
CA VAL A 49 -17.16 -3.70 8.86
C VAL A 49 -17.57 -4.35 10.18
N GLY A 50 -18.43 -5.36 10.11
CA GLY A 50 -18.87 -6.12 11.30
C GLY A 50 -17.72 -6.91 11.96
N GLY A 51 -17.85 -7.19 13.25
CA GLY A 51 -16.81 -7.85 14.05
C GLY A 51 -16.43 -9.27 13.57
N SER A 52 -17.37 -10.05 13.02
CA SER A 52 -17.08 -11.35 12.39
C SER A 52 -16.25 -11.19 11.12
N THR A 53 -16.64 -10.26 10.25
CA THR A 53 -15.91 -9.90 9.02
C THR A 53 -14.51 -9.42 9.33
N LEU A 54 -14.34 -8.56 10.34
CA LEU A 54 -13.05 -8.09 10.80
C LEU A 54 -12.16 -9.25 11.27
N ARG A 55 -12.66 -10.13 12.15
CA ARG A 55 -11.89 -11.28 12.66
C ARG A 55 -11.44 -12.22 11.54
N ALA A 56 -12.31 -12.47 10.57
CA ALA A 56 -11.96 -13.27 9.39
C ALA A 56 -10.90 -12.57 8.51
N ALA A 57 -11.01 -11.26 8.33
CA ALA A 57 -10.02 -10.47 7.59
C ALA A 57 -8.65 -10.46 8.29
N LEU A 58 -8.61 -10.21 9.61
CA LEU A 58 -7.39 -10.24 10.40
C LEU A 58 -6.69 -11.60 10.31
N SER A 59 -7.44 -12.69 10.44
CA SER A 59 -6.89 -14.05 10.31
C SER A 59 -6.25 -14.29 8.94
N ARG A 60 -6.91 -13.85 7.87
CA ARG A 60 -6.35 -13.93 6.51
C ARG A 60 -5.12 -13.05 6.32
N MET A 61 -5.11 -11.85 6.91
CA MET A 61 -3.99 -10.92 6.81
C MET A 61 -2.75 -11.41 7.57
N VAL A 62 -2.94 -12.08 8.72
CA VAL A 62 -1.86 -12.77 9.43
C VAL A 62 -1.32 -13.92 8.58
N ALA A 63 -2.20 -14.77 8.04
CA ALA A 63 -1.79 -15.88 7.18
C ALA A 63 -1.04 -15.43 5.90
N ALA A 64 -1.39 -14.26 5.36
CA ALA A 64 -0.72 -13.65 4.20
C ALA A 64 0.59 -12.91 4.55
N GLY A 65 0.93 -12.80 5.84
CA GLY A 65 2.13 -12.09 6.32
C GLY A 65 2.02 -10.57 6.24
N ASP A 66 0.81 -10.01 6.18
CA ASP A 66 0.58 -8.57 6.23
C ASP A 66 0.60 -8.04 7.66
N LEU A 67 0.14 -8.87 8.60
CA LEU A 67 0.10 -8.57 10.03
C LEU A 67 0.84 -9.62 10.82
N TRP A 68 1.40 -9.23 11.96
CA TRP A 68 1.70 -10.14 13.06
C TRP A 68 0.61 -10.04 14.12
N ARG A 69 0.53 -11.04 14.99
CA ARG A 69 -0.39 -11.07 16.13
C ARG A 69 0.34 -11.57 17.37
N THR A 70 0.20 -10.84 18.46
CA THR A 70 0.61 -11.26 19.81
C THR A 70 -0.59 -11.06 20.74
N ASP A 71 -1.04 -12.14 21.37
CA ASP A 71 -2.26 -12.17 22.18
C ASP A 71 -3.50 -11.61 21.45
N ALA A 72 -3.95 -10.43 21.86
CA ALA A 72 -5.08 -9.70 21.32
C ALA A 72 -4.65 -8.46 20.51
N VAL A 73 -3.36 -8.25 20.28
CA VAL A 73 -2.79 -7.13 19.54
C VAL A 73 -2.40 -7.58 18.13
N TYR A 74 -2.74 -6.75 17.14
CA TYR A 74 -2.35 -6.92 15.75
C TYR A 74 -1.50 -5.73 15.32
N GLY A 75 -0.39 -5.99 14.64
CA GLY A 75 0.47 -4.95 14.08
C GLY A 75 0.91 -5.25 12.66
N LEU A 76 1.34 -4.22 11.94
CA LEU A 76 1.86 -4.36 10.58
C LEU A 76 3.17 -5.16 10.58
N SER A 77 3.35 -6.03 9.59
CA SER A 77 4.63 -6.71 9.39
C SER A 77 5.72 -5.76 8.87
N ASP A 78 6.97 -6.03 9.23
CA ASP A 78 8.12 -5.26 8.75
C ASP A 78 8.20 -5.23 7.23
N ARG A 79 7.84 -6.35 6.58
CA ARG A 79 7.78 -6.46 5.12
C ARG A 79 6.80 -5.43 4.53
N LEU A 80 5.63 -5.29 5.16
CA LEU A 80 4.60 -4.38 4.68
C LEU A 80 4.96 -2.92 4.97
N LEU A 81 5.54 -2.63 6.14
CA LEU A 81 6.09 -1.30 6.45
C LEU A 81 7.19 -0.89 5.47
N ALA A 82 8.14 -1.78 5.15
CA ALA A 82 9.18 -1.52 4.17
C ALA A 82 8.61 -1.28 2.77
N ARG A 83 7.55 -2.01 2.39
CA ARG A 83 6.83 -1.77 1.14
C ARG A 83 6.13 -0.41 1.13
N GLN A 84 5.48 -0.04 2.23
CA GLN A 84 4.76 1.23 2.34
C GLN A 84 5.72 2.42 2.25
N ARG A 85 6.86 2.39 2.93
CA ARG A 85 7.91 3.43 2.79
C ARG A 85 8.34 3.63 1.34
N ARG A 86 8.59 2.52 0.61
CA ARG A 86 8.90 2.59 -0.82
C ARG A 86 7.78 3.19 -1.66
N GLN A 87 6.51 2.98 -1.29
CA GLN A 87 5.37 3.59 -1.98
C GLN A 87 5.27 5.08 -1.68
N ASP A 88 5.47 5.50 -0.43
CA ASP A 88 5.47 6.92 -0.06
C ASP A 88 6.57 7.69 -0.80
N ASP A 89 7.79 7.12 -0.84
CA ASP A 89 8.92 7.65 -1.60
C ASP A 89 8.60 7.71 -3.11
N ALA A 90 7.80 6.75 -3.61
CA ALA A 90 7.35 6.71 -5.00
C ALA A 90 6.37 7.84 -5.33
N VAL A 91 5.43 8.14 -4.42
CA VAL A 91 4.39 9.17 -4.59
C VAL A 91 4.95 10.58 -4.48
N HIS A 92 5.93 10.81 -3.60
CA HIS A 92 6.56 12.12 -3.40
C HIS A 92 8.06 12.09 -3.77
N PRO A 93 8.40 11.88 -5.05
CA PRO A 93 9.79 11.92 -5.48
C PRO A 93 10.37 13.32 -5.25
N ARG A 94 11.64 13.37 -4.84
CA ARG A 94 12.43 14.57 -5.03
C ARG A 94 12.68 14.74 -6.52
N THR A 95 12.16 15.82 -7.10
CA THR A 95 12.34 16.17 -8.50
C THR A 95 13.28 17.37 -8.63
N ARG A 96 13.87 17.53 -9.82
CA ARG A 96 14.59 18.74 -10.23
C ARG A 96 13.85 19.38 -11.41
N ALA A 97 14.09 20.67 -11.66
CA ALA A 97 13.65 21.29 -12.90
C ALA A 97 14.27 20.52 -14.07
N TRP A 98 13.44 20.16 -15.04
CA TRP A 98 13.87 19.39 -16.20
C TRP A 98 14.37 20.34 -17.29
N ASP A 99 15.55 20.06 -17.82
CA ASP A 99 16.28 20.82 -18.83
C ASP A 99 16.10 20.27 -20.25
N GLY A 100 15.36 19.16 -20.41
CA GLY A 100 15.16 18.47 -21.69
C GLY A 100 15.98 17.17 -21.82
N ASP A 101 16.92 16.92 -20.91
CA ASP A 101 17.80 15.76 -21.00
C ASP A 101 17.15 14.48 -20.46
N TRP A 102 17.42 13.35 -21.11
CA TRP A 102 16.98 12.04 -20.65
C TRP A 102 18.18 11.20 -20.23
N GLU A 103 18.01 10.44 -19.14
CA GLU A 103 18.94 9.39 -18.77
C GLU A 103 18.57 8.10 -19.51
N MET A 104 19.54 7.50 -20.20
CA MET A 104 19.37 6.25 -20.95
C MET A 104 20.46 5.27 -20.56
N VAL A 105 20.07 4.03 -20.28
CA VAL A 105 20.99 2.95 -19.91
C VAL A 105 21.00 1.91 -21.03
N VAL A 106 22.14 1.75 -21.69
CA VAL A 106 22.29 0.74 -22.76
C VAL A 106 22.95 -0.52 -22.19
N ILE A 107 22.26 -1.65 -22.31
CA ILE A 107 22.74 -2.94 -21.81
C ILE A 107 23.59 -3.63 -22.88
N THR A 108 24.91 -3.58 -22.71
CA THR A 108 25.87 -4.12 -23.69
C THR A 108 26.23 -5.60 -23.50
N VAL A 109 25.91 -6.18 -22.34
CA VAL A 109 26.21 -7.58 -22.03
C VAL A 109 25.18 -8.51 -22.68
N THR A 110 25.63 -9.39 -23.56
CA THR A 110 24.83 -10.45 -24.18
C THR A 110 24.90 -11.75 -23.38
N GLY A 111 23.92 -12.64 -23.56
CA GLY A 111 23.97 -14.00 -23.01
C GLY A 111 23.61 -14.17 -21.53
N ARG A 112 22.98 -13.17 -20.89
CA ARG A 112 22.53 -13.31 -19.49
C ARG A 112 21.46 -14.38 -19.32
N GLY A 113 21.59 -15.15 -18.25
CA GLY A 113 20.56 -16.08 -17.80
C GLY A 113 19.23 -15.36 -17.50
N ALA A 114 18.12 -16.10 -17.54
CA ALA A 114 16.79 -15.53 -17.27
C ALA A 114 16.70 -14.85 -15.89
N ALA A 115 17.35 -15.41 -14.87
CA ALA A 115 17.38 -14.87 -13.51
C ALA A 115 18.08 -13.49 -13.45
N GLU A 116 19.28 -13.36 -14.03
CA GLU A 116 20.01 -12.09 -14.08
C GLU A 116 19.26 -11.02 -14.87
N ARG A 117 18.56 -11.40 -15.95
CA ARG A 117 17.70 -10.47 -16.70
C ARG A 117 16.53 -9.97 -15.85
N ALA A 118 15.88 -10.85 -15.09
CA ALA A 118 14.80 -10.47 -14.18
C ALA A 118 15.29 -9.56 -13.04
N GLU A 119 16.48 -9.86 -12.50
CA GLU A 119 17.12 -9.05 -11.47
C GLU A 119 17.51 -7.66 -11.97
N LEU A 120 18.12 -7.56 -13.16
CA LEU A 120 18.41 -6.26 -13.79
C LEU A 120 17.11 -5.46 -13.97
N ARG A 121 16.07 -6.08 -14.55
CA ARG A 121 14.80 -5.39 -14.79
C ARG A 121 14.21 -4.86 -13.48
N THR A 122 14.26 -5.65 -12.41
CA THR A 122 13.81 -5.22 -11.08
C THR A 122 14.60 -4.03 -10.55
N ARG A 123 15.93 -4.02 -10.73
CA ARG A 123 16.79 -2.88 -10.34
C ARG A 123 16.49 -1.62 -11.15
N LEU A 124 16.35 -1.72 -12.47
CA LEU A 124 16.05 -0.57 -13.33
C LEU A 124 14.64 0.01 -13.05
N THR A 125 13.65 -0.86 -12.83
CA THR A 125 12.31 -0.41 -12.41
C THR A 125 12.33 0.27 -11.05
N ALA A 126 13.16 -0.18 -10.11
CA ALA A 126 13.33 0.49 -8.81
C ALA A 126 13.94 1.91 -8.96
N LEU A 127 14.75 2.13 -10.00
CA LEU A 127 15.27 3.45 -10.40
C LEU A 127 14.29 4.27 -11.26
N ARG A 128 13.07 3.76 -11.51
CA ARG A 128 12.03 4.38 -12.35
C ARG A 128 12.39 4.53 -13.83
N LEU A 129 13.32 3.71 -14.33
CA LEU A 129 13.58 3.59 -15.76
C LEU A 129 12.55 2.66 -16.42
N ALA A 130 12.24 2.93 -17.69
CA ALA A 130 11.34 2.15 -18.52
C ALA A 130 12.10 1.55 -19.71
N GLU A 131 11.71 0.35 -20.14
CA GLU A 131 12.28 -0.32 -21.31
C GLU A 131 11.71 0.33 -22.58
N LEU A 132 12.56 0.97 -23.36
CA LEU A 132 12.21 1.57 -24.64
C LEU A 132 12.21 0.50 -25.74
N ARG A 133 13.18 -0.42 -25.67
CA ARG A 133 13.30 -1.61 -26.52
C ARG A 133 14.25 -2.60 -25.83
N GLU A 134 14.34 -3.82 -26.36
CA GLU A 134 15.29 -4.79 -25.80
C GLU A 134 16.71 -4.21 -25.76
N GLY A 135 17.28 -4.14 -24.54
CA GLY A 135 18.62 -3.60 -24.28
C GLY A 135 18.70 -2.08 -24.04
N VAL A 136 17.57 -1.36 -24.04
CA VAL A 136 17.49 0.09 -23.75
C VAL A 136 16.34 0.39 -22.79
#